data_AF-A0A7M4DQ63-F1
#
_entry.id   AF-A0A7M4DQ63-F1
#
_cell.length_a   1.000
_cell.length_b   1.000
_cell.length_c   1.000
_cell.angle_alpha   90.00
_cell.angle_beta   90.00
_cell.angle_gamma   90.00
#
_symmetry.space_group_name_H-M   'P 1'
#
loop_
_entity.id
_entity.type
_entity.pdbx_description
1 polymer ?
#
loop_
_entity_poly.entity_id
_entity_poly.type
_entity_poly.pdbx_seq_one_letter_code
_entity_poly.pdbx_strand_id
1 'polypeptide(L)'
;MSEQGWRHFLEATGVEDWVVLHGGATAVFRTGSLADSVRLAAAIAEVAGFEGSGRLLTIADDRLTVRLTRDLWALEPEHVGLARAVSATAGRHGAPADRAAVHEVQLAIAAKPETIDVGFWRAVLGYDPVADDNGVDPLGHGSTVWMQDLDETKPLRHAMHIDVSVAREHSQARFDAAVAAGGIVVHDAAPGHWILADRAGNKVCICAWPDGAEFSADDEGDVTAGESAIESGRTETG
;
A
#
# COMPACT_ATOMS: atom_id res chain seq x y z
N MET A 1 -9.44 -13.23 5.38
CA MET A 1 -9.08 -11.88 4.92
C MET A 1 -10.33 -11.26 4.33
N SER A 2 -10.94 -10.32 5.07
CA SER A 2 -12.18 -9.64 4.70
C SER A 2 -11.94 -8.12 4.75
N GLU A 3 -12.69 -7.35 3.96
CA GLU A 3 -12.68 -5.87 4.00
C GLU A 3 -12.82 -5.29 5.42
N GLN A 4 -13.35 -6.06 6.36
CA GLN A 4 -13.58 -5.65 7.74
C GLN A 4 -12.29 -5.24 8.44
N GLY A 5 -11.15 -5.85 8.11
CA GLY A 5 -9.89 -5.66 8.83
C GLY A 5 -9.29 -4.27 8.67
N TRP A 6 -9.08 -3.80 7.44
CA TRP A 6 -8.52 -2.48 7.19
C TRP A 6 -9.51 -1.34 7.49
N ARG A 7 -10.81 -1.54 7.24
CA ARG A 7 -11.85 -0.57 7.64
C ARG A 7 -11.90 -0.42 9.16
N HIS A 8 -11.86 -1.53 9.91
CA HIS A 8 -11.77 -1.50 11.36
C HIS A 8 -10.52 -0.75 11.85
N PHE A 9 -9.39 -0.92 11.17
CA PHE A 9 -8.17 -0.19 11.50
C PHE A 9 -8.36 1.32 11.35
N LEU A 10 -8.97 1.78 10.25
CA LEU A 10 -9.23 3.21 10.02
C LEU A 10 -10.22 3.83 11.01
N GLU A 11 -11.22 3.06 11.45
CA GLU A 11 -12.22 3.49 12.43
C GLU A 11 -11.67 3.52 13.86
N ALA A 12 -10.54 2.88 14.12
CA ALA A 12 -9.96 2.81 15.45
C ALA A 12 -9.38 4.17 15.89
N THR A 13 -9.51 4.45 17.19
CA THR A 13 -8.82 5.60 17.82
C THR A 13 -7.40 5.23 18.25
N GLY A 14 -6.51 6.21 18.37
CA GLY A 14 -5.13 5.96 18.82
C GLY A 14 -4.21 5.36 17.76
N VAL A 15 -4.62 5.39 16.49
CA VAL A 15 -3.82 4.96 15.33
C VAL A 15 -3.60 6.12 14.34
N GLU A 16 -3.76 7.36 14.78
CA GLU A 16 -3.70 8.54 13.93
C GLU A 16 -2.32 8.74 13.27
N ASP A 17 -1.25 8.18 13.84
CA ASP A 17 0.10 8.16 13.26
C ASP A 17 0.21 7.29 12.00
N TRP A 18 -0.76 6.41 11.75
CA TRP A 18 -0.69 5.34 10.76
C TRP A 18 -1.50 5.67 9.51
N VAL A 19 -0.93 5.36 8.36
CA VAL A 19 -1.56 5.48 7.05
C VAL A 19 -1.80 4.08 6.51
N VAL A 20 -3.01 3.80 6.03
CA VAL A 20 -3.33 2.51 5.41
C VAL A 20 -3.07 2.62 3.91
N LEU A 21 -2.06 1.91 3.42
CA LEU A 21 -1.67 1.85 2.00
C LEU A 21 -2.06 0.47 1.41
N HIS A 22 -1.81 0.24 0.12
CA HIS A 22 -2.06 -1.07 -0.51
C HIS A 22 -1.26 -2.22 0.12
N GLY A 23 -0.05 -1.95 0.62
CA GLY A 23 0.73 -2.87 1.44
C GLY A 23 0.39 -2.82 2.93
N GLY A 24 -0.74 -2.22 3.31
CA GLY A 24 -1.28 -2.11 4.66
C GLY A 24 -0.73 -0.96 5.52
N ALA A 25 -1.03 -1.04 6.83
CA ALA A 25 -0.77 0.04 7.78
C ALA A 25 0.73 0.32 7.97
N THR A 26 1.10 1.57 7.73
CA THR A 26 2.48 2.07 7.78
C THR A 26 2.56 3.36 8.58
N ALA A 27 3.58 3.50 9.43
CA ALA A 27 3.92 4.74 10.12
C ALA A 27 5.39 5.10 9.89
N VAL A 28 5.68 6.39 9.76
CA VAL A 28 7.05 6.93 9.69
C VAL A 28 7.26 7.84 10.90
N PHE A 29 8.29 7.58 11.69
CA PHE A 29 8.65 8.38 12.85
C PHE A 29 9.98 9.09 12.61
N ARG A 30 9.99 10.43 12.77
CA ARG A 30 11.21 11.23 12.60
C ARG A 30 12.11 11.12 13.82
N THR A 31 13.41 11.07 13.59
CA THR A 31 14.45 10.98 14.63
C THR A 31 15.58 11.97 14.34
N GLY A 32 16.42 12.24 15.34
CA GLY A 32 17.51 13.21 15.19
C GLY A 32 18.79 12.64 14.56
N SER A 33 18.93 11.32 14.48
CA SER A 33 20.13 10.64 13.98
C SER A 33 19.88 9.14 13.74
N LEU A 34 20.79 8.51 12.99
CA LEU A 34 20.77 7.06 12.81
C LEU A 34 20.79 6.31 14.15
N ALA A 35 21.55 6.83 15.12
CA ALA A 35 21.62 6.24 16.46
C ALA A 35 20.28 6.35 17.21
N ASP A 36 19.52 7.43 17.02
CA ASP A 36 18.15 7.57 17.55
C ASP A 36 17.19 6.60 16.87
N SER A 37 17.26 6.45 15.54
CA SER A 37 16.44 5.49 14.80
C SER A 37 16.70 4.05 15.23
N VAL A 38 17.96 3.65 15.43
CA VAL A 38 18.31 2.32 15.95
C VAL A 38 17.80 2.12 17.38
N ARG A 39 17.92 3.13 18.26
CA ARG A 39 17.37 3.04 19.63
C ARG A 39 15.85 2.89 19.63
N LEU A 40 15.16 3.61 18.76
CA LEU A 40 13.71 3.51 18.62
C LEU A 40 13.31 2.14 18.07
N ALA A 41 14.00 1.65 17.04
CA ALA A 41 13.75 0.32 16.46
C ALA A 41 13.91 -0.78 17.52
N ALA A 42 14.97 -0.73 18.34
CA ALA A 42 15.17 -1.66 19.44
C ALA A 42 14.02 -1.60 20.46
N ALA A 43 13.55 -0.39 20.82
CA ALA A 43 12.43 -0.24 21.75
C ALA A 43 11.10 -0.77 21.18
N ILE A 44 10.88 -0.64 19.86
CA ILE A 44 9.70 -1.18 19.18
C ILE A 44 9.75 -2.70 19.09
N ALA A 45 10.91 -3.30 18.87
CA ALA A 45 11.06 -4.76 18.83
C ALA A 45 10.63 -5.43 20.15
N GLU A 46 10.77 -4.74 21.29
CA GLU A 46 10.32 -5.20 22.61
C GLU A 46 8.80 -5.02 22.86
N VAL A 47 8.06 -4.43 21.92
CA VAL A 47 6.59 -4.34 22.03
C VAL A 47 5.99 -5.74 21.92
N ALA A 48 5.13 -6.10 22.88
CA ALA A 48 4.44 -7.38 22.89
C ALA A 48 3.69 -7.63 21.57
N GLY A 49 3.97 -8.77 20.94
CA GLY A 49 3.39 -9.14 19.64
C GLY A 49 4.13 -8.59 18.41
N PHE A 50 5.24 -7.87 18.60
CA PHE A 50 6.09 -7.43 17.48
C PHE A 50 7.06 -8.53 17.03
N GLU A 51 7.72 -9.20 17.98
CA GLU A 51 8.64 -10.31 17.70
C GLU A 51 7.91 -11.49 17.01
N GLY A 52 8.56 -12.08 16.00
CA GLY A 52 8.00 -13.22 15.24
C GLY A 52 6.74 -12.91 14.42
N SER A 53 6.34 -11.63 14.33
CA SER A 53 5.06 -11.24 13.72
C SER A 53 5.15 -10.96 12.22
N GLY A 54 6.35 -10.90 11.63
CA GLY A 54 6.55 -10.56 10.22
C GLY A 54 6.44 -9.05 9.92
N ARG A 55 6.35 -8.19 10.95
CA ARG A 55 6.40 -6.73 10.81
C ARG A 55 7.77 -6.27 10.34
N LEU A 56 7.80 -5.19 9.58
CA LEU A 56 9.04 -4.66 9.00
C LEU A 56 9.40 -3.31 9.59
N LEU A 57 10.70 -3.17 9.89
CA LEU A 57 11.33 -1.93 10.31
C LEU A 57 12.35 -1.51 9.25
N THR A 58 12.18 -0.31 8.69
CA THR A 58 13.18 0.29 7.80
C THR A 58 13.81 1.48 8.49
N ILE A 59 15.12 1.42 8.71
CA ILE A 59 15.91 2.42 9.41
C ILE A 59 16.63 3.29 8.39
N ALA A 60 16.43 4.60 8.48
CA ALA A 60 17.24 5.61 7.81
C ALA A 60 17.94 6.50 8.86
N ASP A 61 18.74 7.45 8.41
CA ASP A 61 19.53 8.33 9.27
C ASP A 61 18.70 9.36 10.05
N ASP A 62 17.48 9.66 9.60
CA ASP A 62 16.59 10.65 10.22
C ASP A 62 15.18 10.10 10.51
N ARG A 63 14.92 8.81 10.26
CA ARG A 63 13.58 8.23 10.41
C ARG A 63 13.58 6.72 10.56
N LEU A 64 12.54 6.24 11.22
CA LEU A 64 12.15 4.84 11.28
C LEU A 64 10.79 4.66 10.61
N THR A 65 10.71 3.76 9.63
CA THR A 65 9.43 3.31 9.08
C THR A 65 9.04 1.99 9.75
N VAL A 66 7.80 1.90 10.19
CA VAL A 66 7.19 0.67 10.72
C VAL A 66 6.05 0.27 9.81
N ARG A 67 6.04 -0.99 9.37
CA ARG A 67 4.96 -1.53 8.55
C ARG A 67 4.40 -2.79 9.20
N LEU A 68 3.08 -2.82 9.37
CA LEU A 68 2.39 -3.92 10.06
C LEU A 68 2.03 -5.08 9.16
N THR A 69 1.95 -4.92 7.85
CA THR A 69 1.71 -6.05 6.93
C THR A 69 2.31 -5.70 5.58
N ARG A 70 2.25 -6.58 4.58
CA ARG A 70 2.67 -6.26 3.21
C ARG A 70 1.55 -6.38 2.20
N ASP A 71 0.33 -6.45 2.71
CA ASP A 71 -0.89 -6.52 1.93
C ASP A 71 -2.04 -5.96 2.78
N LEU A 72 -2.82 -5.07 2.18
CA LEU A 72 -3.99 -4.42 2.78
C LEU A 72 -4.95 -5.43 3.41
N TRP A 73 -5.19 -6.54 2.72
CA TRP A 73 -6.17 -7.56 3.10
C TRP A 73 -5.70 -8.43 4.25
N ALA A 74 -4.41 -8.40 4.56
CA ALA A 74 -3.81 -9.04 5.73
C ALA A 74 -3.84 -8.15 6.99
N LEU A 75 -4.47 -6.97 6.94
CA LEU A 75 -4.80 -6.23 8.16
C LEU A 75 -5.92 -6.93 8.92
N GLU A 76 -5.58 -7.38 10.12
CA GLU A 76 -6.47 -7.98 11.12
C GLU A 76 -6.66 -7.07 12.36
N PRO A 77 -7.71 -7.27 13.19
CA PRO A 77 -8.02 -6.41 14.34
C PRO A 77 -6.89 -6.26 15.38
N GLU A 78 -6.04 -7.28 15.58
CA GLU A 78 -4.92 -7.22 16.51
C GLU A 78 -3.88 -6.15 16.14
N HIS A 79 -3.79 -5.76 14.87
CA HIS A 79 -2.87 -4.73 14.42
C HIS A 79 -3.18 -3.38 15.04
N VAL A 80 -4.43 -3.10 15.41
CA VAL A 80 -4.80 -1.86 16.12
C VAL A 80 -4.09 -1.77 17.47
N GLY A 81 -4.04 -2.88 18.22
CA GLY A 81 -3.35 -2.94 19.50
C GLY A 81 -1.84 -2.73 19.35
N LEU A 82 -1.25 -3.36 18.34
CA LEU A 82 0.17 -3.23 18.03
C LEU A 82 0.53 -1.81 17.58
N ALA A 83 -0.27 -1.21 16.69
CA ALA A 83 -0.12 0.15 16.20
C ALA A 83 -0.06 1.17 17.34
N ARG A 84 -1.03 1.10 18.26
CA ARG A 84 -1.10 1.95 19.45
C ARG A 84 0.15 1.81 20.33
N ALA A 85 0.60 0.58 20.55
CA ALA A 85 1.77 0.31 21.40
C ALA A 85 3.07 0.83 20.76
N VAL A 86 3.21 0.71 19.44
CA VAL A 86 4.32 1.27 18.67
C VAL A 86 4.29 2.81 18.73
N SER A 87 3.15 3.44 18.44
CA SER A 87 2.97 4.90 18.55
C SER A 87 3.30 5.43 19.95
N ALA A 88 2.81 4.77 20.99
CA ALA A 88 3.14 5.13 22.37
C ALA A 88 4.64 5.00 22.66
N THR A 89 5.31 4.01 22.06
CA THR A 89 6.76 3.81 22.19
C THR A 89 7.54 4.92 21.48
N ALA A 90 7.17 5.26 20.25
CA ALA A 90 7.75 6.39 19.53
C ALA A 90 7.59 7.72 20.29
N GLY A 91 6.40 7.95 20.87
CA GLY A 91 6.14 9.12 21.72
C GLY A 91 7.09 9.23 22.92
N ARG A 92 7.37 8.11 23.62
CA ARG A 92 8.34 8.09 24.74
C ARG A 92 9.77 8.40 24.31
N HIS A 93 10.11 8.14 23.05
CA HIS A 93 11.41 8.46 22.46
C HIS A 93 11.45 9.87 21.83
N GLY A 94 10.35 10.63 21.91
CA GLY A 94 10.28 11.97 21.30
C GLY A 94 10.34 11.93 19.77
N ALA A 95 9.94 10.81 19.16
CA ALA A 95 9.95 10.61 17.71
C ALA A 95 8.53 10.86 17.15
N PRO A 96 8.22 12.07 16.66
CA PRO A 96 6.89 12.37 16.14
C PRO A 96 6.65 11.63 14.82
N ALA A 97 5.41 11.20 14.60
CA ALA A 97 5.00 10.67 13.31
C ALA A 97 5.03 11.74 12.22
N ASP A 98 5.31 11.32 10.99
CA ASP A 98 5.29 12.14 9.78
C ASP A 98 4.50 11.41 8.69
N ARG A 99 3.20 11.68 8.65
CA ARG A 99 2.27 11.09 7.68
C ARG A 99 2.56 11.54 6.25
N ALA A 100 3.21 12.69 6.05
CA ALA A 100 3.58 13.19 4.72
C ALA A 100 4.72 12.38 4.09
N ALA A 101 5.55 11.74 4.92
CA ALA A 101 6.60 10.85 4.46
C ALA A 101 6.07 9.46 4.04
N VAL A 102 4.87 9.08 4.48
CA VAL A 102 4.31 7.75 4.22
C VAL A 102 3.75 7.67 2.79
N HIS A 103 4.36 6.81 1.98
CA HIS A 103 3.87 6.43 0.66
C HIS A 103 4.36 5.03 0.28
N GLU A 104 3.72 4.44 -0.71
CA GLU A 104 4.11 3.16 -1.31
C GLU A 104 3.98 3.22 -2.81
N VAL A 105 4.88 2.52 -3.49
CA VAL A 105 4.89 2.37 -4.95
C VAL A 105 4.70 0.89 -5.27
N GLN A 106 3.73 0.57 -6.11
CA GLN A 106 3.51 -0.77 -6.66
C GLN A 106 3.62 -0.75 -8.18
N LEU A 107 3.92 -1.91 -8.76
CA LEU A 107 3.89 -2.13 -10.19
C LEU A 107 2.71 -3.03 -10.54
N ALA A 108 1.77 -2.48 -11.29
CA ALA A 108 0.67 -3.23 -11.86
C ALA A 108 1.06 -3.76 -13.24
N ILE A 109 0.79 -5.03 -13.50
CA ILE A 109 0.98 -5.66 -14.80
C ILE A 109 -0.38 -6.12 -15.30
N ALA A 110 -0.89 -5.44 -16.32
CA ALA A 110 -2.16 -5.76 -16.94
C ALA A 110 -2.01 -6.93 -17.90
N ALA A 111 -2.89 -7.91 -17.79
CA ALA A 111 -3.03 -9.00 -18.74
C ALA A 111 -4.51 -9.37 -18.87
N LYS A 112 -4.87 -10.08 -19.95
CA LYS A 112 -6.20 -10.64 -20.05
C LYS A 112 -6.34 -11.80 -19.06
N PRO A 113 -7.51 -12.02 -18.43
CA PRO A 113 -7.68 -13.02 -17.37
C PRO A 113 -7.14 -14.41 -17.73
N GLU A 114 -7.37 -14.87 -18.96
CA GLU A 114 -6.93 -16.19 -19.46
C GLU A 114 -5.42 -16.30 -19.71
N THR A 115 -4.70 -15.18 -19.61
CA THR A 115 -3.26 -15.07 -19.91
C THR A 115 -2.43 -14.55 -18.75
N ILE A 116 -3.02 -14.31 -17.58
CA ILE A 116 -2.31 -13.87 -16.38
C ILE A 116 -1.30 -14.95 -15.95
N ASP A 117 -0.04 -14.54 -15.75
CA ASP A 117 1.07 -15.44 -15.39
C ASP A 117 1.79 -14.98 -14.12
N VAL A 118 1.07 -15.03 -12.98
CA VAL A 118 1.62 -14.65 -11.67
C VAL A 118 2.85 -15.51 -11.32
N GLY A 119 2.82 -16.80 -11.70
CA GLY A 119 3.89 -17.75 -11.44
C GLY A 119 5.22 -17.35 -12.09
N PHE A 120 5.18 -16.93 -13.35
CA PHE A 120 6.35 -16.40 -14.05
C PHE A 120 6.95 -15.19 -13.33
N TRP A 121 6.11 -14.22 -12.94
CA TRP A 121 6.59 -12.99 -12.29
C TRP A 121 7.19 -13.25 -10.91
N ARG A 122 6.55 -14.10 -10.10
CA ARG A 122 7.13 -14.54 -8.81
C ARG A 122 8.48 -15.21 -9.00
N ALA A 123 8.59 -16.11 -9.98
CA ALA A 123 9.82 -16.86 -10.24
C ALA A 123 10.97 -15.96 -10.71
N VAL A 124 10.71 -15.03 -11.64
CA VAL A 124 11.77 -14.15 -12.18
C VAL A 124 12.20 -13.08 -11.17
N LEU A 125 11.30 -12.62 -10.32
CA LEU A 125 11.59 -11.62 -9.29
C LEU A 125 12.15 -12.23 -7.99
N GLY A 126 11.92 -13.53 -7.77
CA GLY A 126 12.21 -14.18 -6.49
C GLY A 126 11.27 -13.70 -5.38
N TYR A 127 10.02 -13.42 -5.73
CA TYR A 127 9.02 -12.83 -4.83
C TYR A 127 8.10 -13.89 -4.23
N ASP A 128 7.68 -13.64 -2.99
CA ASP A 128 6.78 -14.51 -2.24
C ASP A 128 5.30 -14.21 -2.55
N PRO A 129 4.43 -15.24 -2.53
CA PRO A 129 2.99 -15.04 -2.67
C PRO A 129 2.39 -14.48 -1.37
N VAL A 130 1.57 -13.42 -1.48
CA VAL A 130 0.75 -12.93 -0.35
C VAL A 130 -0.75 -12.98 -0.68
N ALA A 131 -1.12 -12.66 -1.92
CA ALA A 131 -2.43 -12.90 -2.51
C ALA A 131 -2.27 -13.64 -3.85
N ASP A 132 -3.35 -14.18 -4.43
CA ASP A 132 -3.27 -15.03 -5.62
C ASP A 132 -2.69 -14.32 -6.85
N ASP A 133 -2.87 -13.00 -6.94
CA ASP A 133 -2.54 -12.13 -8.06
C ASP A 133 -1.22 -11.34 -7.90
N ASN A 134 -0.51 -11.48 -6.77
CA ASN A 134 0.64 -10.63 -6.46
C ASN A 134 1.93 -11.38 -6.12
N GLY A 135 3.04 -10.65 -6.17
CA GLY A 135 4.34 -11.06 -5.62
C GLY A 135 4.90 -9.93 -4.77
N VAL A 136 5.43 -10.29 -3.60
CA VAL A 136 6.04 -9.35 -2.66
C VAL A 136 7.51 -9.69 -2.47
N ASP A 137 8.37 -8.68 -2.51
CA ASP A 137 9.80 -8.86 -2.20
C ASP A 137 9.97 -9.38 -0.76
N PRO A 138 10.53 -10.59 -0.56
CA PRO A 138 10.78 -11.15 0.77
C PRO A 138 11.73 -10.31 1.61
N LEU A 139 12.60 -9.51 0.98
CA LEU A 139 13.51 -8.59 1.70
C LEU A 139 12.84 -7.28 2.11
N GLY A 140 11.69 -6.97 1.51
CA GLY A 140 10.97 -5.73 1.76
C GLY A 140 11.62 -4.46 1.23
N HIS A 141 12.49 -4.58 0.23
CA HIS A 141 13.10 -3.45 -0.46
C HIS A 141 12.34 -3.07 -1.73
N GLY A 142 11.87 -4.08 -2.46
CA GLY A 142 11.17 -3.94 -3.72
C GLY A 142 9.68 -3.64 -3.55
N SER A 143 9.14 -2.96 -4.56
CA SER A 143 7.70 -2.78 -4.76
C SER A 143 7.00 -4.12 -4.91
N THR A 144 5.77 -4.21 -4.39
CA THR A 144 4.85 -5.28 -4.76
C THR A 144 4.57 -5.20 -6.26
N VAL A 145 4.57 -6.36 -6.91
CA VAL A 145 4.15 -6.52 -8.30
C VAL A 145 2.84 -7.29 -8.29
N TRP A 146 1.80 -6.76 -8.94
CA TRP A 146 0.47 -7.37 -8.95
C TRP A 146 -0.11 -7.42 -10.37
N MET A 147 -1.01 -8.39 -10.60
CA MET A 147 -1.64 -8.60 -11.91
C MET A 147 -3.01 -7.94 -11.95
N GLN A 148 -3.20 -7.02 -12.89
CA GLN A 148 -4.48 -6.37 -13.12
C GLN A 148 -5.22 -7.06 -14.27
N ASP A 149 -6.49 -7.39 -14.04
CA ASP A 149 -7.38 -7.84 -15.10
C ASP A 149 -7.62 -6.73 -16.12
N LEU A 150 -7.31 -7.02 -17.38
CA LEU A 150 -7.62 -6.15 -18.51
C LEU A 150 -8.91 -6.62 -19.19
N ASP A 151 -9.90 -5.73 -19.27
CA ASP A 151 -11.09 -5.90 -20.12
C ASP A 151 -10.70 -6.43 -21.52
N GLU A 152 -11.26 -7.57 -21.90
CA GLU A 152 -10.93 -8.31 -23.12
C GLU A 152 -11.05 -7.47 -24.40
N THR A 153 -11.91 -6.45 -24.38
CA THR A 153 -12.16 -5.53 -25.49
C THR A 153 -11.07 -4.46 -25.64
N LYS A 154 -10.29 -4.20 -24.59
CA LYS A 154 -9.23 -3.20 -24.59
C LYS A 154 -7.94 -3.78 -25.20
N PRO A 155 -7.26 -3.03 -26.08
CA PRO A 155 -5.97 -3.48 -26.62
C PRO A 155 -4.89 -3.45 -25.53
N LEU A 156 -4.03 -4.46 -25.51
CA LEU A 156 -2.87 -4.53 -24.61
C LEU A 156 -1.79 -3.52 -25.03
N ARG A 157 -2.00 -2.25 -24.69
CA ARG A 157 -1.05 -1.13 -24.90
C ARG A 157 -0.72 -0.51 -23.56
N HIS A 158 0.57 -0.37 -23.26
CA HIS A 158 1.04 0.03 -21.92
C HIS A 158 0.52 -0.94 -20.84
N ALA A 159 0.85 -2.22 -21.01
CA ALA A 159 0.45 -3.33 -20.15
C ALA A 159 1.02 -3.25 -18.71
N MET A 160 1.71 -2.18 -18.35
CA MET A 160 2.28 -1.99 -17.04
C MET A 160 2.07 -0.54 -16.63
N HIS A 161 1.75 -0.31 -15.37
CA HIS A 161 1.67 1.03 -14.80
C HIS A 161 2.09 1.02 -13.33
N ILE A 162 2.32 2.21 -12.80
CA ILE A 162 2.77 2.41 -11.42
C ILE A 162 1.58 2.89 -10.60
N ASP A 163 1.39 2.33 -9.40
CA ASP A 163 0.46 2.86 -8.40
C ASP A 163 1.23 3.52 -7.28
N VAL A 164 0.86 4.75 -6.94
CA VAL A 164 1.43 5.51 -5.82
C VAL A 164 0.34 5.71 -4.76
N SER A 165 0.36 4.87 -3.73
CA SER A 165 -0.53 4.99 -2.57
C SER A 165 0.07 5.97 -1.57
N VAL A 166 -0.73 6.93 -1.10
CA VAL A 166 -0.33 8.00 -0.19
C VAL A 166 -1.40 8.24 0.88
N ALA A 167 -1.03 8.91 1.96
CA ALA A 167 -2.01 9.36 2.96
C ALA A 167 -3.08 10.25 2.32
N ARG A 168 -4.34 10.06 2.73
CA ARG A 168 -5.49 10.73 2.10
C ARG A 168 -5.34 12.23 2.04
N GLU A 169 -4.93 12.87 3.13
CA GLU A 169 -4.75 14.32 3.22
C GLU A 169 -3.56 14.87 2.41
N HIS A 170 -2.68 14.00 1.91
CA HIS A 170 -1.51 14.37 1.11
C HIS A 170 -1.67 14.02 -0.38
N SER A 171 -2.74 13.33 -0.75
CA SER A 171 -3.06 12.91 -2.11
C SER A 171 -3.18 14.09 -3.09
N GLN A 172 -3.95 15.13 -2.71
CA GLN A 172 -4.11 16.32 -3.54
C GLN A 172 -2.78 17.04 -3.79
N ALA A 173 -1.94 17.18 -2.76
CA ALA A 173 -0.64 17.82 -2.91
C ALA A 173 0.28 17.04 -3.85
N ARG A 174 0.20 15.70 -3.84
CA ARG A 174 0.94 14.84 -4.78
C ARG A 174 0.42 15.01 -6.21
N PHE A 175 -0.90 15.06 -6.40
CA PHE A 175 -1.53 15.32 -7.69
C PHE A 175 -1.12 16.69 -8.26
N ASP A 176 -1.25 17.75 -7.46
CA ASP A 176 -0.91 19.12 -7.87
C ASP A 176 0.57 19.21 -8.30
N ALA A 177 1.47 18.57 -7.54
CA ALA A 177 2.88 18.51 -7.87
C ALA A 177 3.15 17.77 -9.20
N ALA A 178 2.44 16.67 -9.46
CA ALA A 178 2.58 15.91 -10.70
C ALA A 178 2.08 16.71 -11.93
N VAL A 179 0.95 17.40 -11.80
CA VAL A 179 0.41 18.29 -12.84
C VAL A 179 1.36 19.47 -13.09
N ALA A 180 1.88 20.10 -12.03
CA ALA A 180 2.86 21.19 -12.14
C ALA A 180 4.16 20.74 -12.82
N ALA A 181 4.55 19.47 -12.68
CA ALA A 181 5.69 18.86 -13.36
C ALA A 181 5.40 18.50 -14.84
N GLY A 182 4.20 18.77 -15.34
CA GLY A 182 3.77 18.52 -16.72
C GLY A 182 3.02 17.20 -16.93
N GLY A 183 2.52 16.58 -15.85
CA GLY A 183 1.63 15.43 -15.92
C GLY A 183 0.31 15.77 -16.63
N ILE A 184 -0.15 14.86 -17.48
CA ILE A 184 -1.41 14.97 -18.22
C ILE A 184 -2.45 14.15 -17.47
N VAL A 185 -3.58 14.78 -17.09
CA VAL A 185 -4.70 14.05 -16.46
C VAL A 185 -5.39 13.18 -17.50
N VAL A 186 -5.40 11.87 -17.25
CA VAL A 186 -6.06 10.86 -18.10
C VAL A 186 -7.42 10.49 -17.52
N HIS A 187 -7.49 10.33 -16.20
CA HIS A 187 -8.71 10.06 -15.45
C HIS A 187 -8.68 10.83 -14.13
N ASP A 188 -9.83 11.38 -13.75
CA ASP A 188 -10.02 12.10 -12.49
C ASP A 188 -11.16 11.44 -11.71
N ALA A 189 -10.78 10.73 -10.66
CA ALA A 189 -11.65 9.95 -9.78
C ALA A 189 -11.50 10.44 -8.32
N ALA A 190 -11.26 11.73 -8.14
CA ALA A 190 -11.12 12.33 -6.82
C ALA A 190 -12.35 12.05 -5.92
N PRO A 191 -12.16 11.88 -4.59
CA PRO A 191 -10.88 11.91 -3.88
C PRO A 191 -10.15 10.57 -3.86
N GLY A 192 -10.73 9.50 -4.43
CA GLY A 192 -10.20 8.14 -4.34
C GLY A 192 -8.86 7.97 -5.06
N HIS A 193 -8.81 8.35 -6.35
CA HIS A 193 -7.57 8.26 -7.14
C HIS A 193 -7.57 9.17 -8.37
N TRP A 194 -6.41 9.24 -9.04
CA TRP A 194 -6.24 9.85 -10.37
C TRP A 194 -5.36 8.97 -11.24
N ILE A 195 -5.59 8.99 -12.55
CA ILE A 195 -4.65 8.43 -13.53
C ILE A 195 -4.01 9.59 -14.28
N LEU A 196 -2.69 9.69 -14.19
CA LEU A 196 -1.88 10.65 -14.92
C LEU A 196 -1.03 9.93 -15.97
N ALA A 197 -0.62 10.66 -17.00
CA ALA A 197 0.38 10.23 -17.95
C ALA A 197 1.52 11.23 -18.08
N ASP A 198 2.73 10.73 -18.34
CA ASP A 198 3.83 11.55 -18.81
C ASP A 198 3.66 11.90 -20.31
N ARG A 199 4.60 12.69 -20.85
CA ARG A 199 4.61 13.08 -22.28
C ARG A 199 4.76 11.90 -23.26
N ALA A 200 5.24 10.74 -22.79
CA ALA A 200 5.41 9.53 -23.59
C ALA A 200 4.18 8.62 -23.54
N GLY A 201 3.20 8.93 -22.68
CA GLY A 201 1.99 8.15 -22.49
C GLY A 201 2.11 7.04 -21.44
N ASN A 202 3.23 7.00 -20.68
CA ASN A 202 3.36 6.08 -19.55
C ASN A 202 2.43 6.55 -18.42
N LYS A 203 1.67 5.62 -17.85
CA LYS A 203 0.64 5.93 -16.86
C LYS A 203 1.11 5.67 -15.43
N VAL A 204 0.57 6.47 -14.52
CA VAL A 204 0.72 6.31 -13.08
C VAL A 204 -0.59 6.66 -12.38
N CYS A 205 -0.97 5.88 -11.37
CA CYS A 205 -2.08 6.17 -10.49
C CYS A 205 -1.57 6.87 -9.22
N ILE A 206 -2.28 7.89 -8.75
CA ILE A 206 -2.12 8.43 -7.40
C ILE A 206 -3.36 8.02 -6.62
N CYS A 207 -3.17 7.20 -5.58
CA CYS A 207 -4.27 6.61 -4.82
C CYS A 207 -4.28 7.14 -3.38
N ALA A 208 -5.42 7.71 -2.98
CA ALA A 208 -5.72 8.10 -1.61
C ALA A 208 -6.51 7.00 -0.87
N TRP A 209 -7.21 6.15 -1.63
CA TRP A 209 -7.62 4.84 -1.13
C TRP A 209 -6.37 3.98 -0.90
N PRO A 210 -6.31 3.12 0.13
CA PRO A 210 -7.37 2.75 1.08
C PRO A 210 -7.46 3.62 2.33
N ASP A 211 -6.73 4.73 2.44
CA ASP A 211 -6.64 5.58 3.64
C ASP A 211 -7.92 6.43 3.92
N GLY A 212 -9.09 5.84 3.74
CA GLY A 212 -10.39 6.46 4.02
C GLY A 212 -10.84 7.50 2.99
N ALA A 213 -10.26 7.51 1.78
CA ALA A 213 -10.82 8.25 0.65
C ALA A 213 -11.99 7.46 0.05
N GLU A 214 -13.11 8.15 -0.19
CA GLU A 214 -14.28 7.56 -0.84
C GLU A 214 -14.02 7.39 -2.34
N PHE A 215 -14.55 6.32 -2.93
CA PHE A 215 -14.60 6.17 -4.39
C PHE A 215 -15.73 7.02 -4.96
N SER A 216 -15.56 7.47 -6.20
CA SER A 216 -16.68 8.00 -6.97
C SER A 216 -17.66 6.85 -7.27
N ALA A 217 -18.96 7.15 -7.36
CA ALA A 217 -19.99 6.13 -7.66
C ALA A 217 -19.80 5.44 -9.02
N ASP A 218 -19.02 6.04 -9.93
CA ASP A 218 -18.72 5.50 -11.25
C ASP A 218 -17.48 4.57 -11.25
N ASP A 219 -16.62 4.65 -10.22
CA ASP A 219 -15.38 3.87 -10.09
C ASP A 219 -15.46 2.71 -9.07
N GLU A 220 -16.61 2.53 -8.38
CA GLU A 220 -16.84 1.32 -7.55
C GLU A 220 -16.63 0.03 -8.36
N GLY A 221 -16.86 0.07 -9.69
CA GLY A 221 -16.68 -1.06 -10.60
C GLY A 221 -15.23 -1.54 -10.79
N ASP A 222 -14.23 -0.67 -10.73
CA ASP A 222 -12.82 -1.04 -11.00
C ASP A 222 -12.13 -1.60 -9.75
N VAL A 223 -12.60 -1.19 -8.56
CA VAL A 223 -12.27 -1.82 -7.28
C VAL A 223 -12.90 -3.21 -7.22
N THR A 224 -14.14 -3.35 -7.72
CA THR A 224 -14.80 -4.66 -7.81
C THR A 224 -14.17 -5.61 -8.82
N ALA A 225 -13.33 -5.16 -9.75
CA ALA A 225 -12.57 -6.08 -10.62
C ALA A 225 -11.46 -6.80 -9.82
N GLY A 226 -10.83 -6.11 -8.85
CA GLY A 226 -9.99 -6.75 -7.84
C GLY A 226 -10.80 -7.56 -6.80
N GLU A 227 -12.03 -7.15 -6.49
CA GLU A 227 -12.90 -7.86 -5.51
C GLU A 227 -13.59 -9.11 -6.09
N SER A 228 -13.95 -9.13 -7.39
CA SER A 228 -14.73 -10.21 -8.02
C SER A 228 -13.91 -11.44 -8.42
N ALA A 229 -12.62 -11.26 -8.76
CA ALA A 229 -11.72 -12.37 -9.06
C ALA A 229 -11.55 -13.32 -7.85
N ILE A 230 -11.62 -12.80 -6.63
CA ILE A 230 -11.43 -13.55 -5.38
C ILE A 230 -12.71 -14.29 -4.94
N GLU A 231 -13.90 -13.76 -5.23
CA GLU A 231 -15.16 -14.42 -4.84
C GLU A 231 -15.48 -15.61 -5.74
N SER A 232 -15.15 -15.54 -7.04
CA SER A 232 -15.32 -16.66 -7.98
C SER A 232 -14.32 -17.81 -7.76
N GLY A 233 -13.17 -17.57 -7.12
CA GLY A 233 -12.16 -18.59 -6.81
C GLY A 233 -12.48 -19.49 -5.60
N ARG A 234 -13.48 -19.14 -4.78
CA ARG A 234 -13.88 -19.92 -3.59
C ARG A 234 -15.03 -20.91 -3.81
N THR A 235 -15.71 -20.86 -4.96
CA THR A 235 -16.83 -21.78 -5.24
C THR A 235 -16.43 -23.08 -5.95
N GLU A 236 -15.16 -23.25 -6.35
CA GLU A 236 -14.69 -24.47 -7.03
C GLU A 236 -13.49 -25.12 -6.33
N THR A 237 -13.62 -25.44 -5.04
CA THR A 237 -12.90 -26.57 -4.45
C THR A 237 -13.85 -27.35 -3.56
N GLY A 238 -14.40 -28.43 -4.12
CA GLY A 238 -15.02 -29.51 -3.35
C GLY A 238 -13.98 -30.43 -2.72
#